data_AF-A0A914CFN2-F1
#
_entry.id   AF-A0A914CFN2-F1
#
_cell.length_a   1.000
_cell.length_b   1.000
_cell.length_c   1.000
_cell.angle_alpha   90.00
_cell.angle_beta   90.00
_cell.angle_gamma   90.00
#
_symmetry.space_group_name_H-M   'P 1'
#
loop_
_entity.id
_entity.type
_entity.pdbx_description
1 polymer ?
#
loop_
_entity_poly.entity_id
_entity_poly.type
_entity_poly.pdbx_seq_one_letter_code
_entity_poly.pdbx_strand_id
1 'polypeptide(L)'
;MGDSTQNSLTHHPVSGITHITYHPWVNHPQSSTSGVAIFWCAFILGPHAIGYFGSFYVNKATGYEIGNRRRLIAVLKLEWVSFLLSFLVYAHLFSIFQPPYTIFNVNGKNEHLKRRLRRAFVILMFLSNVVYLFYFTDVPWILFEFCALLQGIWLHLVFFSMLFICLNYFISIMNVFITLICTLLLCLIQWYASDKIVIKELTIPLRGIPIGSPPLKLAVISDLHGGGAVYREEIAKVVDKTNTLNADAVLLIGDAVDAPRSSIESRMEPLKYLRSRLGTFFVTGNHEYYYGSEQEWIDLFKSYGMKILQNQIASLDGVCLVGLNDISSENSGIPNHNMNVSAVSECRSNSSIVVMAHNPAAANKIIQYGNNHSLLIELILSGHTHAAQYYILVPYVMLFLPYWHGQYTVNYNTTVFVSAGTLYQAAPMKMWGMSEIWLLTLTSL
;
A
#
# COMPACT_ATOMS: atom_id res chain seq x y z
N MET A 1 -10.92 -20.86 93.15
CA MET A 1 -11.87 -19.73 93.16
C MET A 1 -11.54 -18.94 91.91
N GLY A 2 -12.31 -18.88 90.83
CA GLY A 2 -13.75 -18.97 90.66
C GLY A 2 -14.15 -17.73 89.84
N ASP A 3 -14.71 -17.97 88.65
CA ASP A 3 -15.48 -17.07 87.75
C ASP A 3 -14.76 -15.90 87.05
N SER A 4 -14.79 -15.73 85.71
CA SER A 4 -15.92 -15.54 84.76
C SER A 4 -16.63 -14.18 84.99
N THR A 5 -17.03 -13.31 84.06
CA THR A 5 -17.22 -13.25 82.60
C THR A 5 -17.35 -11.76 82.18
N GLN A 6 -17.11 -11.44 80.90
CA GLN A 6 -17.97 -10.63 79.98
C GLN A 6 -17.23 -9.68 79.02
N ASN A 7 -17.70 -9.78 77.77
CA ASN A 7 -17.32 -9.06 76.55
C ASN A 7 -17.51 -7.54 76.62
N SER A 8 -16.64 -6.80 75.93
CA SER A 8 -17.09 -5.73 75.04
C SER A 8 -16.15 -5.60 73.83
N LEU A 9 -16.74 -5.79 72.65
CA LEU A 9 -16.16 -5.49 71.34
C LEU A 9 -15.98 -3.98 71.22
N THR A 10 -14.75 -3.52 71.01
CA THR A 10 -14.48 -2.18 70.49
C THR A 10 -13.60 -2.31 69.24
N HIS A 11 -14.18 -1.88 68.12
CA HIS A 11 -13.53 -1.78 66.82
C HIS A 11 -12.37 -0.77 66.90
N HIS A 12 -11.14 -1.26 66.75
CA HIS A 12 -10.01 -0.43 66.36
C HIS A 12 -9.93 -0.36 64.82
N PRO A 13 -9.79 0.84 64.23
CA PRO A 13 -9.71 0.99 62.79
C PRO A 13 -8.37 0.47 62.28
N VAL A 14 -8.42 -0.48 61.35
CA VAL A 14 -7.25 -0.90 60.57
C VAL A 14 -6.87 0.27 59.66
N SER A 15 -5.84 0.99 60.09
CA SER A 15 -5.09 1.93 59.27
C SER A 15 -4.29 1.17 58.21
N GLY A 16 -4.26 1.69 56.98
CA GLY A 16 -3.31 1.24 55.96
C GLY A 16 -3.90 0.71 54.65
N ILE A 17 -4.99 1.26 54.14
CA ILE A 17 -5.20 1.24 52.67
C ILE A 17 -4.24 2.28 52.10
N THR A 18 -3.01 1.88 51.82
CA THR A 18 -2.14 2.65 50.92
C THR A 18 -2.76 2.56 49.53
N HIS A 19 -3.52 3.60 49.16
CA HIS A 19 -3.75 3.93 47.76
C HIS A 19 -2.37 4.11 47.11
N ILE A 20 -1.88 3.08 46.42
CA ILE A 20 -0.77 3.23 45.50
C ILE A 20 -1.34 3.99 44.30
N THR A 21 -1.19 5.32 44.35
CA THR A 21 -1.38 6.18 43.20
C THR A 21 -0.32 5.81 42.16
N TYR A 22 -0.75 5.09 41.12
CA TYR A 22 0.05 4.86 39.93
C TYR A 22 0.28 6.20 39.21
N HIS A 23 1.44 6.80 39.44
CA HIS A 23 2.01 7.78 38.53
C HIS A 23 2.90 7.03 37.53
N PRO A 24 2.48 6.82 36.27
CA PRO A 24 3.46 6.56 35.24
C PRO A 24 4.30 7.84 35.14
N TRP A 25 5.63 7.74 35.29
CA TRP A 25 6.62 8.83 35.16
C TRP A 25 7.14 9.57 36.41
N VAL A 26 7.00 9.05 37.63
CA VAL A 26 7.72 9.63 38.79
C VAL A 26 8.69 8.63 39.42
N ASN A 27 9.76 8.35 38.67
CA ASN A 27 11.11 8.07 39.18
C ASN A 27 12.06 8.13 37.98
N HIS A 28 12.28 9.34 37.46
CA HIS A 28 13.27 9.63 36.43
C HIS A 28 14.69 9.59 37.05
N PRO A 29 15.66 8.81 36.51
CA PRO A 29 16.93 9.45 36.22
C PRO A 29 16.60 10.56 35.21
N GLN A 30 17.17 11.76 35.34
CA GLN A 30 16.99 12.89 34.42
C GLN A 30 17.12 12.47 32.94
N SER A 31 16.06 11.92 32.34
CA SER A 31 15.97 11.65 30.92
C SER A 31 15.41 12.95 30.35
N SER A 32 16.34 13.83 30.01
CA SER A 32 16.12 15.20 29.63
C SER A 32 14.95 15.37 28.66
N THR A 33 14.00 16.23 29.00
CA THR A 33 12.93 16.76 28.13
C THR A 33 13.45 17.17 26.74
N SER A 34 14.74 17.53 26.64
CA SER A 34 15.44 17.81 25.39
C SER A 34 15.50 16.62 24.42
N GLY A 35 15.61 15.36 24.89
CA GLY A 35 15.74 14.20 23.99
C GLY A 35 14.44 13.90 23.23
N VAL A 36 13.31 13.99 23.91
CA VAL A 36 11.97 13.85 23.30
C VAL A 36 11.70 15.02 22.35
N ALA A 37 12.05 16.25 22.75
CA ALA A 37 11.92 17.41 21.88
C ALA A 37 12.77 17.28 20.60
N ILE A 38 14.04 16.85 20.72
CA ILE A 38 14.93 16.61 19.58
C ILE A 38 14.36 15.55 18.63
N PHE A 39 13.83 14.45 19.16
CA PHE A 39 13.18 13.41 18.34
C PHE A 39 12.03 13.99 17.51
N TRP A 40 11.09 14.70 18.14
CA TRP A 40 9.95 15.28 17.43
C TRP A 40 10.36 16.38 16.45
N CYS A 41 11.35 17.22 16.78
CA CYS A 41 11.93 18.17 15.85
C CYS A 41 12.54 17.47 14.62
N ALA A 42 13.31 16.39 14.82
CA ALA A 42 13.90 15.63 13.71
C ALA A 42 12.82 14.92 12.87
N PHE A 43 11.78 14.40 13.50
CA PHE A 43 10.66 13.73 12.84
C PHE A 43 9.88 14.66 11.92
N ILE A 44 9.59 15.88 12.39
CA ILE A 44 8.83 16.87 11.63
C ILE A 44 9.73 17.59 10.61
N LEU A 45 10.86 18.15 11.03
CA LEU A 45 11.68 19.02 10.18
C LEU A 45 12.56 18.26 9.18
N GLY A 46 12.94 17.02 9.48
CA GLY A 46 13.83 16.22 8.63
C GLY A 46 13.30 16.04 7.20
N PRO A 47 12.07 15.53 7.01
CA PRO A 47 11.48 15.39 5.67
C PRO A 47 11.38 16.72 4.90
N HIS A 48 11.12 17.84 5.59
CA HIS A 48 11.11 19.17 4.97
C HIS A 48 12.50 19.59 4.51
N ALA A 49 13.53 19.38 5.33
CA ALA A 49 14.92 19.67 4.98
C ALA A 49 15.39 18.82 3.78
N ILE A 50 15.11 17.51 3.79
CA ILE A 50 15.41 16.60 2.67
C ILE A 50 14.72 17.09 1.39
N GLY A 51 13.46 17.52 1.49
CA GLY A 51 12.73 18.08 0.36
C GLY A 51 13.36 19.37 -0.19
N TYR A 52 13.71 20.30 0.70
CA TYR A 52 14.32 21.57 0.35
C TYR A 52 15.66 21.38 -0.36
N PHE A 53 16.59 20.64 0.26
CA PHE A 53 17.91 20.39 -0.35
C PHE A 53 17.81 19.49 -1.59
N GLY A 54 16.92 18.51 -1.56
CA GLY A 54 16.64 17.63 -2.69
C GLY A 54 16.15 18.37 -3.93
N SER A 55 15.46 19.50 -3.77
CA SER A 55 14.99 20.31 -4.90
C SER A 55 16.15 20.83 -5.78
N PHE A 56 17.30 21.19 -5.19
CA PHE A 56 18.49 21.60 -5.95
C PHE A 56 19.06 20.45 -6.79
N TYR A 57 18.96 19.21 -6.31
CA TYR A 57 19.38 18.03 -7.06
C TYR A 57 18.41 17.70 -8.21
N VAL A 58 17.11 17.81 -7.95
CA VAL A 58 16.05 17.61 -8.96
C VAL A 58 16.14 18.65 -10.08
N ASN A 59 16.34 19.93 -9.74
CA ASN A 59 16.37 21.03 -10.71
C ASN A 59 17.55 20.97 -11.69
N LYS A 60 18.54 20.10 -11.45
CA LYS A 60 19.66 19.83 -12.36
C LYS A 60 19.38 18.71 -13.37
N ALA A 61 18.23 18.05 -13.30
CA ALA A 61 17.84 16.99 -14.23
C ALA A 61 17.04 17.53 -15.43
N THR A 62 16.95 16.72 -16.48
CA THR A 62 16.13 16.98 -17.66
C THR A 62 15.36 15.72 -18.06
N GLY A 63 14.18 15.89 -18.66
CA GLY A 63 13.36 14.77 -19.12
C GLY A 63 12.92 13.86 -17.97
N TYR A 64 12.85 12.55 -18.24
CA TYR A 64 12.39 11.54 -17.28
C TYR A 64 13.26 11.44 -16.01
N GLU A 65 14.53 11.88 -16.06
CA GLU A 65 15.38 11.92 -14.86
C GLU A 65 14.82 12.81 -13.76
N ILE A 66 14.01 13.82 -14.11
CA ILE A 66 13.36 14.70 -13.12
C ILE A 66 12.43 13.86 -12.22
N GLY A 67 11.59 13.01 -12.82
CA GLY A 67 10.71 12.09 -12.10
C GLY A 67 11.50 11.14 -11.19
N ASN A 68 12.56 10.53 -11.73
CA ASN A 68 13.42 9.61 -10.96
C ASN A 68 14.07 10.28 -9.75
N ARG A 69 14.59 11.50 -9.91
CA ARG A 69 15.17 12.26 -8.79
C ARG A 69 14.11 12.67 -7.77
N ARG A 70 12.92 13.08 -8.18
CA ARG A 70 11.80 13.38 -7.27
C ARG A 70 11.41 12.15 -6.44
N ARG A 71 11.32 10.98 -7.09
CA ARG A 71 11.07 9.70 -6.42
C ARG A 71 12.15 9.38 -5.39
N LEU A 72 13.43 9.55 -5.74
CA LEU A 72 14.53 9.34 -4.81
C LEU A 72 14.41 10.24 -3.58
N ILE A 73 14.10 11.53 -3.76
CA ILE A 73 13.89 12.45 -2.63
C ILE A 73 12.69 12.01 -1.78
N ALA A 74 11.60 11.53 -2.38
CA ALA A 74 10.46 11.00 -1.64
C ALA A 74 10.83 9.74 -0.83
N VAL A 75 11.61 8.83 -1.40
CA VAL A 75 12.14 7.65 -0.70
C VAL A 75 13.04 8.07 0.46
N LEU A 76 13.97 9.02 0.27
CA LEU A 76 14.81 9.51 1.37
C LEU A 76 14.00 10.12 2.52
N LYS A 77 12.88 10.79 2.25
CA LYS A 77 11.97 11.27 3.29
C LYS A 77 11.29 10.12 4.03
N LEU A 78 10.83 9.10 3.30
CA LEU A 78 10.23 7.90 3.88
C LEU A 78 11.23 7.13 4.76
N GLU A 79 12.45 6.94 4.27
CA GLU A 79 13.57 6.33 5.00
C GLU A 79 13.87 7.08 6.30
N TRP A 80 13.89 8.40 6.25
CA TRP A 80 14.12 9.23 7.43
C TRP A 80 13.07 8.99 8.52
N VAL A 81 11.79 9.02 8.14
CA VAL A 81 10.68 8.78 9.06
C VAL A 81 10.73 7.34 9.59
N SER A 82 10.96 6.37 8.71
CA SER A 82 11.01 4.94 9.05
C SER A 82 12.17 4.62 10.00
N PHE A 83 13.34 5.21 9.77
CA PHE A 83 14.48 5.15 10.69
C PHE A 83 14.13 5.72 12.07
N LEU A 84 13.41 6.84 12.14
CA LEU A 84 12.99 7.41 13.42
C LEU A 84 11.96 6.52 14.15
N LEU A 85 10.99 5.95 13.44
CA LEU A 85 10.02 5.00 14.00
C LEU A 85 10.69 3.73 14.53
N SER A 86 11.84 3.35 13.94
CA SER A 86 12.65 2.22 14.41
C SER A 86 13.12 2.38 15.86
N PHE A 87 13.35 3.60 16.35
CA PHE A 87 13.69 3.84 17.76
C PHE A 87 12.52 3.54 18.69
N LEU A 88 11.28 3.78 18.27
CA LEU A 88 10.09 3.48 19.06
C LEU A 88 9.89 1.97 19.18
N VAL A 89 10.04 1.23 18.07
CA VAL A 89 10.02 -0.24 18.09
C VAL A 89 11.13 -0.78 18.98
N TYR A 90 12.34 -0.25 18.84
CA TYR A 90 13.47 -0.63 19.68
C TYR A 90 13.18 -0.40 21.18
N ALA A 91 12.69 0.78 21.54
CA ALA A 91 12.36 1.12 22.93
C ALA A 91 11.29 0.19 23.49
N HIS A 92 10.25 -0.11 22.71
CA HIS A 92 9.18 -1.04 23.10
C HIS A 92 9.70 -2.47 23.28
N LEU A 93 10.38 -3.04 22.29
CA LEU A 93 10.81 -4.44 22.36
C LEU A 93 11.86 -4.70 23.45
N PHE A 94 12.77 -3.75 23.70
CA PHE A 94 13.82 -3.89 24.71
C PHE A 94 13.40 -3.44 26.12
N SER A 95 12.15 -2.97 26.29
CA SER A 95 11.57 -2.67 27.60
C SER A 95 11.51 -3.91 28.52
N ILE A 96 11.48 -5.13 27.97
CA ILE A 96 11.52 -6.40 28.74
C ILE A 96 12.79 -6.57 29.58
N PHE A 97 13.82 -5.76 29.32
CA PHE A 97 15.08 -5.72 30.06
C PHE A 97 15.18 -4.53 31.02
N GLN A 98 14.11 -3.73 31.16
CA GLN A 98 14.07 -2.52 31.98
C GLN A 98 12.94 -2.63 33.03
N PRO A 99 13.17 -2.20 34.30
CA PRO A 99 12.12 -2.15 35.31
C PRO A 99 10.98 -1.18 34.91
N PRO A 100 9.73 -1.42 35.37
CA PRO A 100 9.24 -2.53 36.20
C PRO A 100 9.00 -3.83 35.41
N TYR A 101 9.24 -3.84 34.11
CA TYR A 101 8.84 -4.89 33.19
C TYR A 101 9.95 -5.90 32.88
N THR A 102 10.93 -6.02 33.78
CA THR A 102 12.05 -6.94 33.63
C THR A 102 11.55 -8.38 33.72
N ILE A 103 11.36 -9.03 32.57
CA ILE A 103 10.99 -10.46 32.51
C ILE A 103 12.25 -11.33 32.61
N PHE A 104 13.37 -10.86 32.06
CA PHE A 104 14.66 -11.53 32.15
C PHE A 104 15.56 -10.80 33.13
N ASN A 105 15.78 -11.38 34.32
CA ASN A 105 16.72 -10.81 35.29
C ASN A 105 18.14 -10.83 34.73
N VAL A 106 18.80 -9.67 34.70
CA VAL A 106 20.01 -9.47 33.90
C VAL A 106 21.25 -9.85 34.70
N ASN A 107 21.57 -11.15 34.75
CA ASN A 107 22.85 -11.68 35.25
C ASN A 107 23.88 -11.82 34.10
N GLY A 108 25.17 -12.02 34.39
CA GLY A 108 26.27 -11.98 33.41
C GLY A 108 26.11 -12.78 32.09
N LYS A 109 25.38 -13.91 32.09
CA LYS A 109 25.03 -14.65 30.85
C LYS A 109 23.95 -13.94 30.00
N ASN A 110 23.00 -13.25 30.64
CA ASN A 110 21.91 -12.52 29.98
C ASN A 110 22.38 -11.20 29.36
N GLU A 111 23.48 -10.60 29.85
CA GLU A 111 24.10 -9.41 29.25
C GLU A 111 24.69 -9.70 27.86
N HIS A 112 25.37 -10.83 27.68
CA HIS A 112 25.88 -11.23 26.38
C HIS A 112 24.75 -11.49 25.38
N LEU A 113 23.68 -12.16 25.83
CA LEU A 113 22.49 -12.40 25.01
C LEU A 113 21.80 -11.09 24.62
N LYS A 114 21.54 -10.19 25.58
CA LYS A 114 20.96 -8.86 25.36
C LYS A 114 21.75 -8.05 24.33
N ARG A 115 23.09 -8.05 24.42
CA ARG A 115 23.97 -7.38 23.45
C ARG A 115 23.87 -8.00 22.05
N ARG A 116 23.79 -9.33 21.94
CA ARG A 116 23.62 -10.03 20.66
C ARG A 116 22.26 -9.72 20.04
N LEU A 117 21.18 -9.81 20.82
CA LEU A 117 19.82 -9.48 20.37
C LEU A 117 19.73 -8.02 19.91
N ARG A 118 20.33 -7.09 20.64
CA ARG A 118 20.41 -5.68 20.23
C ARG A 118 21.10 -5.51 18.88
N ARG A 119 22.26 -6.14 18.68
CA ARG A 119 22.99 -6.05 17.40
C ARG A 119 22.17 -6.66 16.26
N ALA A 120 21.61 -7.84 16.46
CA ALA A 120 20.78 -8.51 15.46
C ALA A 120 19.55 -7.67 15.08
N PHE A 121 18.88 -7.06 16.07
CA PHE A 121 17.75 -6.19 15.82
C PHE A 121 18.14 -4.93 15.04
N VAL A 122 19.24 -4.25 15.42
CA VAL A 122 19.73 -3.08 14.66
C VAL A 122 20.07 -3.44 13.21
N ILE A 123 20.64 -4.62 12.96
CA ILE A 123 20.89 -5.10 11.60
C ILE A 123 19.58 -5.35 10.86
N LEU A 124 18.62 -6.04 11.47
CA LEU A 124 17.30 -6.29 10.88
C LEU A 124 16.61 -4.97 10.51
N MET A 125 16.66 -4.00 11.41
CA MET A 125 16.14 -2.65 11.21
C MET A 125 16.80 -1.93 10.04
N PHE A 126 18.13 -1.99 9.94
CA PHE A 126 18.84 -1.39 8.82
C PHE A 126 18.44 -2.06 7.49
N LEU A 127 18.39 -3.40 7.46
CA LEU A 127 18.04 -4.16 6.27
C LEU A 127 16.58 -4.01 5.85
N SER A 128 15.66 -3.79 6.79
CA SER A 128 14.25 -3.53 6.47
C SER A 128 14.12 -2.19 5.75
N ASN A 129 14.73 -1.14 6.30
CA ASN A 129 14.62 0.22 5.78
C ASN A 129 15.33 0.36 4.42
N VAL A 130 16.52 -0.21 4.23
CA VAL A 130 17.30 -0.03 2.98
C VAL A 130 16.61 -0.55 1.70
N VAL A 131 15.55 -1.36 1.81
CA VAL A 131 14.88 -1.98 0.65
C VAL A 131 14.40 -0.96 -0.39
N TYR A 132 13.89 0.21 0.03
CA TYR A 132 13.38 1.18 -0.94
C TYR A 132 14.50 1.83 -1.76
N LEU A 133 15.73 1.86 -1.23
CA LEU A 133 16.89 2.34 -1.99
C LEU A 133 17.29 1.34 -3.08
N PHE A 134 16.97 0.06 -2.93
CA PHE A 134 17.24 -0.95 -3.94
C PHE A 134 16.46 -0.74 -5.24
N TYR A 135 15.37 0.05 -5.24
CA TYR A 135 14.69 0.45 -6.47
C TYR A 135 15.51 1.42 -7.36
N PHE A 136 16.67 1.87 -6.89
CA PHE A 136 17.59 2.76 -7.62
C PHE A 136 18.96 2.12 -7.90
N THR A 137 19.15 0.86 -7.52
CA THR A 137 20.44 0.17 -7.63
C THR A 137 20.24 -1.26 -8.07
N ASP A 138 21.12 -1.78 -8.91
CA ASP A 138 21.10 -3.19 -9.27
C ASP A 138 21.60 -4.05 -8.10
N VAL A 139 20.67 -4.71 -7.41
CA VAL A 139 20.97 -5.67 -6.34
C VAL A 139 20.49 -7.07 -6.73
N PRO A 140 21.13 -8.13 -6.19
CA PRO A 140 20.63 -9.49 -6.36
C PRO A 140 19.19 -9.61 -5.84
N TRP A 141 18.32 -10.26 -6.62
CA TRP A 141 16.90 -10.40 -6.29
C TRP A 141 16.66 -11.06 -4.92
N ILE A 142 17.49 -12.04 -4.53
CA ILE A 142 17.40 -12.71 -3.21
C ILE A 142 17.56 -11.70 -2.07
N LEU A 143 18.47 -10.73 -2.24
CA LEU A 143 18.70 -9.69 -1.24
C LEU A 143 17.52 -8.72 -1.19
N PHE A 144 16.99 -8.33 -2.35
CA PHE A 144 15.80 -7.48 -2.42
C PHE A 144 14.61 -8.13 -1.72
N GLU A 145 14.30 -9.37 -2.05
CA GLU A 145 13.16 -10.11 -1.50
C GLU A 145 13.30 -10.32 0.01
N PHE A 146 14.51 -10.67 0.47
CA PHE A 146 14.80 -10.78 1.89
C PHE A 146 14.57 -9.45 2.63
N CYS A 147 15.10 -8.35 2.11
CA CYS A 147 14.91 -7.01 2.69
C CYS A 147 13.43 -6.56 2.63
N ALA A 148 12.71 -6.88 1.55
CA ALA A 148 11.29 -6.58 1.42
C ALA A 148 10.44 -7.34 2.46
N LEU A 149 10.75 -8.62 2.69
CA LEU A 149 10.12 -9.41 3.75
C LEU A 149 10.38 -8.80 5.13
N LEU A 150 11.62 -8.40 5.41
CA LEU A 150 11.98 -7.71 6.66
C LEU A 150 11.25 -6.37 6.80
N GLN A 151 11.02 -5.64 5.71
CA GLN A 151 10.25 -4.40 5.70
C GLN A 151 8.78 -4.64 6.01
N GLY A 152 8.18 -5.69 5.46
CA GLY A 152 6.83 -6.12 5.83
C GLY A 152 6.72 -6.43 7.32
N ILE A 153 7.66 -7.21 7.87
CA ILE A 153 7.72 -7.50 9.32
C ILE A 153 7.88 -6.21 10.14
N TRP A 154 8.78 -5.33 9.72
CA TRP A 154 9.04 -4.07 10.40
C TRP A 154 7.80 -3.18 10.50
N LEU A 155 7.02 -3.04 9.42
CA LEU A 155 5.78 -2.25 9.42
C LEU A 155 4.79 -2.74 10.50
N HIS A 156 4.63 -4.06 10.63
CA HIS A 156 3.80 -4.65 11.67
C HIS A 156 4.35 -4.38 13.07
N LEU A 157 5.67 -4.51 13.25
CA LEU A 157 6.32 -4.18 14.52
C LEU A 157 6.10 -2.72 14.90
N VAL A 158 6.19 -1.77 13.96
CA VAL A 158 5.89 -0.35 14.20
C VAL A 158 4.46 -0.19 14.67
N PHE A 159 3.48 -0.71 13.92
CA PHE A 159 2.07 -0.55 14.25
C PHE A 159 1.75 -1.11 15.64
N PHE A 160 2.12 -2.36 15.92
CA PHE A 160 1.83 -2.97 17.21
C PHE A 160 2.62 -2.31 18.35
N SER A 161 3.87 -1.92 18.13
CA SER A 161 4.63 -1.19 19.15
C SER A 161 3.97 0.14 19.49
N MET A 162 3.57 0.92 18.48
CA MET A 162 2.85 2.18 18.70
C MET A 162 1.51 1.97 19.39
N LEU A 163 0.73 0.97 18.96
CA LEU A 163 -0.54 0.62 19.60
C LEU A 163 -0.35 0.30 21.09
N PHE A 164 0.62 -0.55 21.43
CA PHE A 164 0.87 -0.92 22.82
C PHE A 164 1.52 0.20 23.64
N ILE A 165 2.36 1.05 23.05
CA ILE A 165 2.85 2.28 23.70
C ILE A 165 1.66 3.19 24.06
N CYS A 166 0.72 3.40 23.14
CA CYS A 166 -0.48 4.19 23.39
C CYS A 166 -1.39 3.54 24.43
N LEU A 167 -1.64 2.23 24.34
CA LEU A 167 -2.47 1.51 25.32
C LEU A 167 -1.87 1.56 26.72
N ASN A 168 -0.54 1.42 26.86
CA ASN A 168 0.16 1.53 28.13
C ASN A 168 -0.02 2.87 28.84
N TYR A 169 -0.32 3.94 28.10
CA TYR A 169 -0.65 5.23 28.70
C TYR A 169 -1.97 5.19 29.49
N PHE A 170 -2.93 4.36 29.06
CA PHE A 170 -4.26 4.28 29.65
C PHE A 170 -4.46 3.04 30.53
N ILE A 171 -3.89 1.92 30.11
CA ILE A 171 -4.06 0.60 30.72
C ILE A 171 -2.65 -0.03 30.72
N SER A 172 -2.02 -0.15 31.88
CA SER A 172 -0.63 -0.65 32.02
C SER A 172 -0.52 -2.15 31.67
N ILE A 173 -0.72 -2.49 30.39
CA ILE A 173 -0.66 -3.83 29.80
C ILE A 173 0.48 -3.81 28.79
N MET A 174 1.70 -4.00 29.27
CA MET A 174 2.86 -4.11 28.39
C MET A 174 3.15 -5.58 28.13
N ASN A 175 2.96 -6.02 26.89
CA ASN A 175 3.36 -7.38 26.52
C ASN A 175 4.01 -7.43 25.14
N VAL A 176 5.33 -7.30 25.14
CA VAL A 176 6.19 -7.47 23.96
C VAL A 176 5.95 -8.82 23.29
N PHE A 177 5.62 -9.89 24.03
CA PHE A 177 5.29 -11.17 23.41
C PHE A 177 4.01 -11.10 22.57
N ILE A 178 2.99 -10.35 22.99
CA ILE A 178 1.79 -10.13 22.17
C ILE A 178 2.15 -9.38 20.89
N THR A 179 3.00 -8.34 20.98
CA THR A 179 3.49 -7.62 19.80
C THR A 179 4.17 -8.58 18.81
N LEU A 180 5.06 -9.45 19.29
CA LEU A 180 5.78 -10.41 18.47
C LEU A 180 4.86 -11.49 17.89
N ILE A 181 3.93 -12.03 18.69
CA ILE A 181 2.96 -13.05 18.27
C ILE A 181 2.01 -12.48 17.21
N CYS A 182 1.41 -11.32 17.46
CA CYS A 182 0.51 -10.66 16.49
C CYS A 182 1.24 -10.33 15.19
N THR A 183 2.49 -9.83 15.28
CA THR A 183 3.32 -9.57 14.10
C THR A 183 3.57 -10.85 13.31
N LEU A 184 4.03 -11.91 13.97
CA LEU A 184 4.33 -13.19 13.32
C LEU A 184 3.07 -13.78 12.66
N LEU A 185 1.95 -13.86 13.38
CA LEU A 185 0.71 -14.42 12.87
C LEU A 185 0.18 -13.63 11.66
N LEU A 186 0.13 -12.30 11.74
CA LEU A 186 -0.33 -11.48 10.61
C LEU A 186 0.62 -11.57 9.42
N CYS A 187 1.93 -11.58 9.63
CA CYS A 187 2.90 -11.74 8.55
C CYS A 187 2.71 -13.09 7.84
N LEU A 188 2.55 -14.19 8.59
CA LEU A 188 2.32 -15.52 8.02
C LEU A 188 0.98 -15.62 7.28
N ILE A 189 -0.10 -15.06 7.84
CA ILE A 189 -1.42 -15.02 7.19
C ILE A 189 -1.34 -14.27 5.87
N GLN A 190 -0.71 -13.08 5.86
CA GLN A 190 -0.62 -12.26 4.65
C GLN A 190 0.34 -12.83 3.61
N TRP A 191 1.43 -13.46 4.05
CA TRP A 191 2.33 -14.17 3.14
C TRP A 191 1.61 -15.32 2.46
N TYR A 192 0.89 -16.15 3.22
CA TYR A 192 0.11 -17.24 2.65
C TYR A 192 -1.02 -16.74 1.73
N ALA A 193 -1.68 -15.65 2.10
CA ALA A 193 -2.76 -15.06 1.30
C ALA A 193 -2.27 -14.42 -0.01
N SER A 194 -1.03 -13.94 -0.06
CA SER A 194 -0.48 -13.21 -1.22
C SER A 194 -0.52 -14.02 -2.53
N ASP A 195 -0.31 -15.33 -2.46
CA ASP A 195 -0.37 -16.27 -3.60
C ASP A 195 -1.80 -16.76 -3.91
N LYS A 196 -2.81 -16.34 -3.15
CA LYS A 196 -4.21 -16.77 -3.32
C LYS A 196 -5.02 -15.76 -4.13
N ILE A 197 -4.85 -15.81 -5.45
CA ILE A 197 -5.64 -15.00 -6.39
C ILE A 197 -7.11 -15.47 -6.40
N VAL A 198 -8.02 -14.55 -6.09
CA VAL A 198 -9.47 -14.75 -6.03
C VAL A 198 -10.15 -14.03 -7.19
N ILE A 199 -11.06 -14.73 -7.87
CA ILE A 199 -11.96 -14.13 -8.85
C ILE A 199 -13.16 -13.55 -8.11
N LYS A 200 -13.48 -12.29 -8.38
CA LYS A 200 -14.66 -11.60 -7.85
C LYS A 200 -15.53 -11.14 -9.01
N GLU A 201 -16.85 -11.24 -8.86
CA GLU A 201 -17.80 -10.88 -9.92
C GLU A 201 -18.68 -9.73 -9.46
N LEU A 202 -18.96 -8.79 -10.37
CA LEU A 202 -19.85 -7.67 -10.11
C LEU A 202 -20.61 -7.30 -11.38
N THR A 203 -21.93 -7.17 -11.29
CA THR A 203 -22.76 -6.68 -12.38
C THR A 203 -23.04 -5.20 -12.17
N ILE A 204 -22.75 -4.37 -13.17
CA ILE A 204 -22.94 -2.92 -13.14
C ILE A 204 -23.88 -2.52 -14.27
N PRO A 205 -25.11 -2.06 -13.96
CA PRO A 205 -26.01 -1.57 -14.99
C PRO A 205 -25.61 -0.15 -15.42
N LEU A 206 -25.53 0.07 -16.74
CA LEU A 206 -25.20 1.35 -17.37
C LEU A 206 -26.37 1.83 -18.25
N ARG A 207 -26.59 3.15 -18.27
CA ARG A 207 -27.74 3.78 -18.94
C ARG A 207 -27.55 3.94 -20.44
N GLY A 208 -26.32 4.18 -20.88
CA GLY A 208 -25.99 4.36 -22.29
C GLY A 208 -25.89 3.06 -23.08
N ILE A 209 -26.04 1.89 -22.44
CA ILE A 209 -26.15 0.59 -23.12
C ILE A 209 -27.61 0.38 -23.56
N PRO A 210 -27.90 0.21 -24.85
CA PRO A 210 -29.27 0.00 -25.33
C PRO A 210 -29.94 -1.22 -24.70
N ILE A 211 -31.22 -1.10 -24.35
CA ILE A 211 -32.04 -2.19 -23.81
C ILE A 211 -32.02 -3.38 -24.78
N GLY A 212 -31.74 -4.58 -24.25
CA GLY A 212 -31.65 -5.81 -25.03
C GLY A 212 -30.26 -6.11 -25.61
N SER A 213 -29.27 -5.24 -25.39
CA SER A 213 -27.87 -5.55 -25.71
C SER A 213 -27.37 -6.73 -24.86
N PRO A 214 -26.54 -7.63 -25.42
CA PRO A 214 -25.92 -8.69 -24.62
C PRO A 214 -25.03 -8.08 -23.52
N PRO A 215 -24.92 -8.72 -22.35
CA PRO A 215 -24.01 -8.26 -21.29
C PRO A 215 -22.56 -8.24 -21.78
N LEU A 216 -21.84 -7.16 -21.48
CA LEU A 216 -20.43 -7.02 -21.82
C LEU A 216 -19.56 -7.41 -20.62
N LYS A 217 -18.75 -8.45 -20.76
CA LYS A 217 -17.89 -8.99 -19.69
C LYS A 217 -16.47 -8.44 -19.78
N LEU A 218 -16.03 -7.77 -18.73
CA LEU A 218 -14.69 -7.18 -18.62
C LEU A 218 -13.91 -7.89 -17.52
N ALA A 219 -12.79 -8.52 -17.88
CA ALA A 219 -11.84 -8.98 -16.87
C ALA A 219 -10.90 -7.83 -16.51
N VAL A 220 -10.94 -7.40 -15.25
CA VAL A 220 -10.13 -6.30 -14.73
C VAL A 220 -9.01 -6.86 -13.86
N ILE A 221 -7.79 -6.50 -14.23
CA ILE A 221 -6.56 -6.78 -13.49
C ILE A 221 -5.78 -5.47 -13.33
N SER A 222 -5.04 -5.33 -12.24
CA SER A 222 -4.22 -4.13 -11.97
C SER A 222 -3.09 -4.49 -11.01
N ASP A 223 -2.10 -3.61 -10.89
CA ASP A 223 -1.09 -3.71 -9.84
C ASP A 223 -0.40 -5.09 -9.80
N LEU A 224 0.13 -5.52 -10.95
CA LEU A 224 0.84 -6.79 -11.08
C LEU A 224 2.24 -6.70 -10.47
N HIS A 225 2.88 -5.52 -10.53
CA HIS A 225 4.21 -5.25 -9.97
C HIS A 225 5.26 -6.32 -10.33
N GLY A 226 5.27 -6.79 -11.58
CA GLY A 226 6.28 -7.72 -12.05
C GLY A 226 7.67 -7.10 -11.86
N GLY A 227 8.51 -7.71 -11.02
CA GLY A 227 9.63 -7.00 -10.42
C GLY A 227 10.21 -7.74 -9.23
N GLY A 228 10.81 -7.04 -8.27
CA GLY A 228 11.71 -7.62 -7.26
C GLY A 228 11.21 -8.87 -6.50
N ALA A 229 9.90 -9.01 -6.25
CA ALA A 229 9.31 -10.17 -5.57
C ALA A 229 8.20 -10.89 -6.37
N VAL A 230 7.85 -10.40 -7.56
CA VAL A 230 6.85 -11.00 -8.44
C VAL A 230 7.54 -11.50 -9.70
N TYR A 231 7.45 -12.82 -9.94
CA TYR A 231 8.15 -13.49 -11.01
C TYR A 231 7.19 -13.94 -12.11
N ARG A 232 7.77 -14.59 -13.13
CA ARG A 232 7.04 -15.03 -14.32
C ARG A 232 5.90 -15.97 -13.97
N GLU A 233 6.09 -16.79 -12.95
CA GLU A 233 5.15 -17.80 -12.48
C GLU A 233 3.88 -17.16 -11.90
N GLU A 234 4.00 -16.10 -11.11
CA GLU A 234 2.85 -15.35 -10.58
C GLU A 234 2.08 -14.67 -11.72
N ILE A 235 2.78 -14.04 -12.67
CA ILE A 235 2.15 -13.40 -13.83
C ILE A 235 1.43 -14.45 -14.69
N ALA A 236 2.03 -15.63 -14.90
CA ALA A 236 1.40 -16.73 -15.62
C ALA A 236 0.13 -17.23 -14.92
N LYS A 237 0.14 -17.39 -13.59
CA LYS A 237 -1.05 -17.75 -12.81
C LYS A 237 -2.19 -16.73 -12.98
N VAL A 238 -1.87 -15.43 -13.01
CA VAL A 238 -2.84 -14.37 -13.29
C VAL A 238 -3.45 -14.56 -14.67
N VAL A 239 -2.62 -14.71 -15.71
CA VAL A 239 -3.07 -14.90 -17.09
C VAL A 239 -3.96 -16.12 -17.24
N ASP A 240 -3.55 -17.26 -16.67
CA ASP A 240 -4.33 -18.50 -16.72
C ASP A 240 -5.70 -18.32 -16.07
N LYS A 241 -5.77 -17.72 -14.87
CA LYS A 241 -7.03 -17.42 -14.19
C LYS A 241 -7.89 -16.43 -14.96
N THR A 242 -7.32 -15.34 -15.47
CA THR A 242 -8.05 -14.35 -16.29
C THR A 242 -8.66 -15.01 -17.52
N ASN A 243 -7.92 -15.88 -18.20
CA ASN A 243 -8.40 -16.59 -19.39
C ASN A 243 -9.57 -17.54 -19.10
N THR A 244 -9.69 -18.08 -17.87
CA THR A 244 -10.85 -18.93 -17.50
C THR A 244 -12.17 -18.16 -17.48
N LEU A 245 -12.13 -16.83 -17.37
CA LEU A 245 -13.32 -15.98 -17.30
C LEU A 245 -14.04 -15.85 -18.64
N ASN A 246 -13.39 -16.18 -19.76
CA ASN A 246 -13.90 -15.98 -21.11
C ASN A 246 -14.49 -14.58 -21.32
N ALA A 247 -13.76 -13.55 -20.86
CA ALA A 247 -14.20 -12.16 -20.92
C ALA A 247 -14.18 -11.61 -22.36
N ASP A 248 -15.07 -10.65 -22.63
CA ASP A 248 -15.10 -9.93 -23.90
C ASP A 248 -13.88 -9.03 -24.06
N ALA A 249 -13.43 -8.37 -23.00
CA ALA A 249 -12.20 -7.59 -22.97
C ALA A 249 -11.41 -7.83 -21.67
N VAL A 250 -10.09 -7.69 -21.73
CA VAL A 250 -9.23 -7.62 -20.54
C VAL A 250 -8.79 -6.17 -20.37
N LEU A 251 -8.94 -5.63 -19.17
CA LEU A 251 -8.48 -4.30 -18.79
C LEU A 251 -7.34 -4.46 -17.78
N LEU A 252 -6.12 -4.09 -18.18
CA LEU A 252 -4.96 -3.99 -17.30
C LEU A 252 -4.77 -2.53 -16.89
N ILE A 253 -5.11 -2.22 -15.65
CA ILE A 253 -5.18 -0.84 -15.14
C ILE A 253 -3.92 -0.51 -14.35
N GLY A 254 -2.82 -0.25 -15.05
CA GLY A 254 -1.58 0.31 -14.48
C GLY A 254 -0.79 -0.58 -13.52
N ASP A 255 0.40 -0.10 -13.17
CA ASP A 255 1.36 -0.72 -12.25
C ASP A 255 1.63 -2.20 -12.56
N ALA A 256 1.92 -2.47 -13.83
CA ALA A 256 2.26 -3.80 -14.29
C ALA A 256 3.69 -4.21 -13.90
N VAL A 257 4.60 -3.24 -13.73
CA VAL A 257 6.05 -3.48 -13.62
C VAL A 257 6.70 -2.71 -12.47
N ASP A 258 7.78 -3.28 -11.91
CA ASP A 258 8.50 -2.76 -10.74
C ASP A 258 10.03 -2.69 -10.91
N ALA A 259 10.52 -2.80 -12.15
CA ALA A 259 11.95 -2.70 -12.49
C ALA A 259 12.15 -2.28 -13.96
N PRO A 260 13.37 -1.90 -14.39
CA PRO A 260 13.62 -1.58 -15.80
C PRO A 260 13.39 -2.77 -16.73
N ARG A 261 12.96 -2.51 -17.97
CA ARG A 261 12.63 -3.55 -18.97
C ARG A 261 13.75 -4.55 -19.18
N SER A 262 14.98 -4.06 -19.33
CA SER A 262 16.18 -4.89 -19.53
C SER A 262 16.37 -5.97 -18.47
N SER A 263 15.80 -5.79 -17.27
CA SER A 263 16.00 -6.68 -16.13
C SER A 263 14.87 -7.71 -15.96
N ILE A 264 13.66 -7.41 -16.46
CA ILE A 264 12.45 -8.17 -16.11
C ILE A 264 11.48 -8.43 -17.29
N GLU A 265 11.85 -8.11 -18.53
CA GLU A 265 11.02 -8.37 -19.72
C GLU A 265 10.47 -9.80 -19.79
N SER A 266 11.32 -10.80 -19.50
CA SER A 266 10.92 -12.22 -19.51
C SER A 266 9.89 -12.59 -18.44
N ARG A 267 9.80 -11.83 -17.34
CA ARG A 267 8.77 -12.02 -16.31
C ARG A 267 7.40 -11.60 -16.79
N MET A 268 7.35 -10.61 -17.69
CA MET A 268 6.11 -10.06 -18.23
C MET A 268 5.63 -10.80 -19.49
N GLU A 269 6.46 -11.64 -20.09
CA GLU A 269 6.13 -12.47 -21.26
C GLU A 269 4.76 -13.18 -21.19
N PRO A 270 4.33 -13.76 -20.03
CA PRO A 270 3.06 -14.47 -19.98
C PRO A 270 1.86 -13.60 -20.36
N LEU A 271 1.93 -12.27 -20.19
CA LEU A 271 0.84 -11.35 -20.56
C LEU A 271 0.49 -11.40 -22.05
N LYS A 272 1.41 -11.84 -22.92
CA LYS A 272 1.15 -12.09 -24.34
C LYS A 272 0.05 -13.14 -24.58
N TYR A 273 -0.21 -14.00 -23.60
CA TYR A 273 -1.19 -15.08 -23.70
C TYR A 273 -2.56 -14.71 -23.12
N LEU A 274 -2.79 -13.44 -22.73
CA LEU A 274 -4.14 -12.96 -22.40
C LEU A 274 -5.05 -13.09 -23.62
N ARG A 275 -6.25 -13.64 -23.42
CA ARG A 275 -7.23 -13.91 -24.47
C ARG A 275 -8.53 -13.19 -24.14
N SER A 276 -9.07 -12.51 -25.13
CA SER A 276 -10.40 -11.90 -25.10
C SER A 276 -10.89 -11.65 -26.52
N ARG A 277 -12.19 -11.43 -26.67
CA ARG A 277 -12.84 -11.22 -27.97
C ARG A 277 -12.52 -9.85 -28.57
N LEU A 278 -12.58 -8.81 -27.76
CA LEU A 278 -12.43 -7.39 -28.13
C LEU A 278 -10.99 -6.86 -27.94
N GLY A 279 -10.14 -7.67 -27.29
CA GLY A 279 -8.73 -7.36 -27.04
C GLY A 279 -8.42 -7.02 -25.59
N THR A 280 -7.13 -6.78 -25.35
CA THR A 280 -6.59 -6.39 -24.04
C THR A 280 -6.24 -4.90 -24.10
N PHE A 281 -6.69 -4.13 -23.11
CA PHE A 281 -6.49 -2.69 -23.02
C PHE A 281 -5.62 -2.37 -21.82
N PHE A 282 -4.69 -1.43 -22.01
CA PHE A 282 -3.73 -1.05 -20.97
C PHE A 282 -3.70 0.46 -20.78
N VAL A 283 -3.64 0.89 -19.54
CA VAL A 283 -3.25 2.25 -19.14
C VAL A 283 -2.05 2.16 -18.21
N THR A 284 -1.19 3.17 -18.23
CA THR A 284 -0.06 3.28 -17.29
C THR A 284 -0.56 3.61 -15.88
N GLY A 285 0.07 3.03 -14.87
CA GLY A 285 0.09 3.54 -13.51
C GLY A 285 1.33 4.40 -13.28
N ASN A 286 1.63 4.71 -12.02
CA ASN A 286 2.80 5.52 -11.70
C ASN A 286 4.12 4.73 -11.85
N HIS A 287 4.08 3.41 -11.73
CA HIS A 287 5.29 2.59 -11.78
C HIS A 287 5.91 2.47 -13.18
N GLU A 288 5.10 2.55 -14.26
CA GLU A 288 5.66 2.61 -15.62
C GLU A 288 6.55 3.86 -15.82
N TYR A 289 6.24 4.97 -15.15
CA TYR A 289 7.05 6.21 -15.19
C TYR A 289 8.28 6.16 -14.26
N TYR A 290 8.34 5.17 -13.38
CA TYR A 290 9.37 5.06 -12.35
C TYR A 290 10.57 4.21 -12.78
N TYR A 291 10.40 3.33 -13.78
CA TYR A 291 11.41 2.32 -14.14
C TYR A 291 11.79 2.37 -15.62
N GLY A 292 12.74 3.24 -15.94
CA GLY A 292 13.26 3.42 -17.29
C GLY A 292 12.46 4.44 -18.10
N SER A 293 12.50 4.31 -19.43
CA SER A 293 11.55 5.01 -20.29
C SER A 293 10.23 4.25 -20.29
N GLU A 294 9.15 4.89 -19.81
CA GLU A 294 7.78 4.35 -19.89
C GLU A 294 7.44 3.80 -21.28
N GLN A 295 7.97 4.45 -22.33
CA GLN A 295 7.81 4.04 -23.72
C GLN A 295 8.34 2.62 -23.99
N GLU A 296 9.43 2.18 -23.35
CA GLU A 296 9.98 0.83 -23.54
C GLU A 296 8.98 -0.26 -23.11
N TRP A 297 8.26 0.00 -22.02
CA TRP A 297 7.22 -0.88 -21.49
C TRP A 297 5.98 -0.86 -22.36
N ILE A 298 5.58 0.32 -22.82
CA ILE A 298 4.46 0.50 -23.75
C ILE A 298 4.70 -0.24 -25.06
N ASP A 299 5.89 -0.09 -25.65
CA ASP A 299 6.25 -0.76 -26.90
C ASP A 299 6.24 -2.28 -26.72
N LEU A 300 6.71 -2.78 -25.58
CA LEU A 300 6.64 -4.20 -25.24
C LEU A 300 5.20 -4.69 -25.15
N PHE A 301 4.35 -4.03 -24.36
CA PHE A 301 2.95 -4.45 -24.20
C PHE A 301 2.14 -4.32 -25.49
N LYS A 302 2.46 -3.32 -26.33
CA LYS A 302 1.92 -3.22 -27.68
C LYS A 302 2.37 -4.40 -28.56
N SER A 303 3.62 -4.83 -28.46
CA SER A 303 4.13 -6.02 -29.16
C SER A 303 3.45 -7.33 -28.70
N TYR A 304 2.91 -7.34 -27.48
CA TYR A 304 2.07 -8.43 -26.97
C TYR A 304 0.62 -8.37 -27.47
N GLY A 305 0.28 -7.37 -28.30
CA GLY A 305 -1.05 -7.20 -28.89
C GLY A 305 -2.00 -6.37 -28.03
N MET A 306 -1.52 -5.71 -26.98
CA MET A 306 -2.35 -4.82 -26.16
C MET A 306 -2.63 -3.50 -26.86
N LYS A 307 -3.85 -2.99 -26.66
CA LYS A 307 -4.28 -1.65 -27.05
C LYS A 307 -3.94 -0.68 -25.92
N ILE A 308 -2.91 0.12 -26.13
CA ILE A 308 -2.43 1.10 -25.15
C ILE A 308 -3.30 2.35 -25.24
N LEU A 309 -3.91 2.76 -24.14
CA LEU A 309 -4.80 3.93 -24.08
C LEU A 309 -4.15 5.07 -23.28
N GLN A 310 -3.26 5.81 -23.92
CA GLN A 310 -2.63 7.00 -23.31
C GLN A 310 -3.42 8.28 -23.62
N ASN A 311 -4.37 8.63 -22.76
CA ASN A 311 -5.35 9.69 -23.02
C ASN A 311 -6.12 9.46 -24.34
N GLN A 312 -6.53 8.22 -24.58
CA GLN A 312 -7.18 7.78 -25.83
C GLN A 312 -8.45 7.02 -25.53
N ILE A 313 -9.33 6.94 -26.54
CA ILE A 313 -10.58 6.21 -26.47
C ILE A 313 -10.53 4.92 -27.29
N ALA A 314 -11.37 3.97 -26.91
CA ALA A 314 -11.69 2.78 -27.67
C ALA A 314 -13.19 2.47 -27.55
N SER A 315 -13.73 1.73 -28.52
CA SER A 315 -15.12 1.27 -28.47
C SER A 315 -15.18 -0.20 -28.03
N LEU A 316 -16.06 -0.49 -27.08
CA LEU A 316 -16.42 -1.82 -26.62
C LEU A 316 -17.92 -2.06 -26.81
N ASP A 317 -18.33 -2.45 -28.02
CA ASP A 317 -19.72 -2.83 -28.34
C ASP A 317 -20.80 -1.87 -27.79
N GLY A 318 -20.61 -0.56 -27.98
CA GLY A 318 -21.54 0.49 -27.53
C GLY A 318 -21.11 1.26 -26.28
N VAL A 319 -20.09 0.77 -25.57
CA VAL A 319 -19.42 1.51 -24.48
C VAL A 319 -18.20 2.25 -25.04
N CYS A 320 -18.03 3.53 -24.66
CA CYS A 320 -16.80 4.28 -24.91
C CYS A 320 -15.84 4.04 -23.75
N LEU A 321 -14.79 3.26 -23.99
CA LEU A 321 -13.70 3.04 -23.04
C LEU A 321 -12.68 4.17 -23.21
N VAL A 322 -12.36 4.88 -22.15
CA VAL A 322 -11.34 5.95 -22.15
C VAL A 322 -10.22 5.52 -21.24
N GLY A 323 -8.99 5.50 -21.74
CA GLY A 323 -7.81 5.34 -20.91
C GLY A 323 -7.09 6.66 -20.72
N LEU A 324 -6.78 7.00 -19.48
CA LEU A 324 -6.04 8.21 -19.13
C LEU A 324 -4.63 7.83 -18.63
N ASN A 325 -3.65 8.66 -18.93
CA ASN A 325 -2.34 8.55 -18.29
C ASN A 325 -2.48 8.73 -16.78
N ASP A 326 -1.59 8.12 -15.99
CA ASP A 326 -1.66 8.24 -14.54
C ASP A 326 -1.52 9.70 -14.09
N ILE A 327 -2.14 10.07 -12.96
CA ILE A 327 -2.10 11.45 -12.46
C ILE A 327 -0.66 11.87 -12.10
N SER A 328 0.21 10.93 -11.74
CA SER A 328 1.63 11.18 -11.49
C SER A 328 2.43 11.52 -12.74
N SER A 329 1.89 11.28 -13.95
CA SER A 329 2.55 11.61 -15.22
C SER A 329 2.91 13.10 -15.31
N GLU A 330 2.12 13.98 -14.69
CA GLU A 330 2.41 15.43 -14.57
C GLU A 330 3.78 15.70 -13.92
N ASN A 331 4.23 14.79 -13.06
CA ASN A 331 5.50 14.89 -12.34
C ASN A 331 6.62 14.02 -12.90
N SER A 332 6.36 13.27 -13.99
CA SER A 332 7.33 12.37 -14.63
C SER A 332 8.51 13.12 -15.28
N GLY A 333 8.27 14.35 -15.74
CA GLY A 333 9.24 15.12 -16.54
C GLY A 333 9.24 14.74 -18.04
N ILE A 334 8.31 13.88 -18.47
CA ILE A 334 8.14 13.52 -19.89
C ILE A 334 7.23 14.57 -20.56
N PRO A 335 7.69 15.26 -21.63
CA PRO A 335 6.88 16.28 -22.30
C PRO A 335 5.57 15.71 -22.88
N ASN A 336 4.46 16.43 -22.70
CA ASN A 336 3.13 16.08 -23.25
C ASN A 336 2.55 14.72 -22.80
N HIS A 337 3.11 14.07 -21.77
CA HIS A 337 2.57 12.81 -21.22
C HIS A 337 1.61 13.01 -20.04
N ASN A 338 1.24 14.26 -19.71
CA ASN A 338 0.32 14.55 -18.60
C ASN A 338 -1.03 13.84 -18.78
N MET A 339 -1.71 13.57 -17.66
CA MET A 339 -3.11 13.17 -17.69
C MET A 339 -3.95 14.23 -18.39
N ASN A 340 -4.61 13.85 -19.49
CA ASN A 340 -5.50 14.72 -20.24
C ASN A 340 -6.94 14.22 -20.16
N VAL A 341 -7.70 14.76 -19.20
CA VAL A 341 -9.09 14.39 -18.99
C VAL A 341 -9.97 14.75 -20.19
N SER A 342 -9.60 15.73 -21.02
CA SER A 342 -10.43 16.12 -22.18
C SER A 342 -10.61 15.02 -23.23
N ALA A 343 -9.80 13.95 -23.19
CA ALA A 343 -9.99 12.75 -24.02
C ALA A 343 -11.41 12.16 -23.88
N VAL A 344 -12.08 12.32 -22.73
CA VAL A 344 -13.48 11.85 -22.57
C VAL A 344 -14.46 12.57 -23.51
N SER A 345 -14.12 13.77 -23.99
CA SER A 345 -14.95 14.54 -24.92
C SER A 345 -14.92 13.97 -26.35
N GLU A 346 -14.01 13.06 -26.66
CA GLU A 346 -13.97 12.35 -27.95
C GLU A 346 -15.06 11.28 -28.05
N CYS A 347 -15.63 10.86 -26.91
CA CYS A 347 -16.78 9.97 -26.87
C CYS A 347 -18.05 10.66 -27.40
N ARG A 348 -18.97 9.87 -27.96
CA ARG A 348 -20.28 10.39 -28.41
C ARG A 348 -21.11 10.79 -27.20
N SER A 349 -21.87 11.88 -27.30
CA SER A 349 -22.64 12.44 -26.16
C SER A 349 -23.63 11.46 -25.52
N ASN A 350 -24.09 10.44 -26.25
CA ASN A 350 -25.06 9.45 -25.77
C ASN A 350 -24.44 8.08 -25.41
N SER A 351 -23.12 7.89 -25.55
CA SER A 351 -22.48 6.63 -25.16
C SER A 351 -22.21 6.59 -23.65
N SER A 352 -22.38 5.41 -23.04
CA SER A 352 -21.82 5.12 -21.72
C SER A 352 -20.30 5.29 -21.77
N ILE A 353 -19.74 6.13 -20.90
CA ILE A 353 -18.30 6.31 -20.79
C ILE A 353 -17.79 5.52 -19.59
N VAL A 354 -16.86 4.60 -19.84
CA VAL A 354 -16.09 3.87 -18.83
C VAL A 354 -14.65 4.36 -18.89
N VAL A 355 -14.11 4.84 -17.78
CA VAL A 355 -12.76 5.41 -17.71
C VAL A 355 -11.83 4.46 -16.98
N MET A 356 -10.71 4.09 -17.60
CA MET A 356 -9.55 3.48 -16.95
C MET A 356 -8.60 4.59 -16.49
N ALA A 357 -8.48 4.77 -15.19
CA ALA A 357 -7.53 5.68 -14.57
C ALA A 357 -6.93 4.98 -13.36
N HIS A 358 -5.65 4.64 -13.43
CA HIS A 358 -4.99 3.79 -12.43
C HIS A 358 -5.15 4.34 -11.00
N ASN A 359 -4.77 5.60 -10.76
CA ASN A 359 -4.91 6.22 -9.44
C ASN A 359 -6.31 6.81 -9.19
N PRO A 360 -7.06 6.36 -8.16
CA PRO A 360 -8.41 6.85 -7.89
C PRO A 360 -8.47 8.33 -7.44
N ALA A 361 -7.33 8.95 -7.10
CA ALA A 361 -7.27 10.40 -6.86
C ALA A 361 -7.71 11.22 -8.09
N ALA A 362 -7.64 10.64 -9.29
CA ALA A 362 -8.10 11.26 -10.52
C ALA A 362 -9.63 11.38 -10.63
N ALA A 363 -10.39 10.58 -9.87
CA ALA A 363 -11.84 10.48 -10.01
C ALA A 363 -12.55 11.83 -9.89
N ASN A 364 -12.15 12.68 -8.93
CA ASN A 364 -12.75 14.01 -8.76
C ASN A 364 -12.54 14.90 -10.00
N LYS A 365 -11.36 14.89 -10.61
CA LYS A 365 -11.04 15.66 -11.82
C LYS A 365 -11.88 15.17 -13.01
N ILE A 366 -12.02 13.85 -13.15
CA ILE A 366 -12.81 13.20 -14.20
C ILE A 366 -14.30 13.55 -14.06
N ILE A 367 -14.86 13.38 -12.86
CA ILE A 367 -16.28 13.66 -12.57
C ILE A 367 -16.61 15.14 -12.79
N GLN A 368 -15.78 16.05 -12.30
CA GLN A 368 -15.97 17.49 -12.49
C GLN A 368 -15.97 17.86 -13.98
N TYR A 369 -15.01 17.31 -14.75
CA TYR A 369 -14.97 17.56 -16.18
C TYR A 369 -16.20 17.02 -16.90
N GLY A 370 -16.63 15.78 -16.59
CA GLY A 370 -17.84 15.18 -17.16
C GLY A 370 -19.10 16.00 -16.89
N ASN A 371 -19.28 16.47 -15.66
CA ASN A 371 -20.40 17.32 -15.27
C ASN A 371 -20.41 18.65 -16.06
N ASN A 372 -19.25 19.30 -16.17
CA ASN A 372 -19.12 20.58 -16.88
C ASN A 372 -19.41 20.48 -18.38
N HIS A 373 -19.25 19.29 -18.97
CA HIS A 373 -19.44 19.06 -20.40
C HIS A 373 -20.66 18.18 -20.71
N SER A 374 -21.52 17.92 -19.72
CA SER A 374 -22.71 17.06 -19.85
C SER A 374 -22.42 15.68 -20.44
N LEU A 375 -21.30 15.07 -20.04
CA LEU A 375 -20.88 13.73 -20.47
C LEU A 375 -21.35 12.66 -19.48
N LEU A 376 -21.79 11.51 -20.01
CA LEU A 376 -22.28 10.39 -19.22
C LEU A 376 -21.12 9.48 -18.79
N ILE A 377 -20.32 9.95 -17.82
CA ILE A 377 -19.27 9.14 -17.17
C ILE A 377 -19.92 8.25 -16.12
N GLU A 378 -20.07 6.97 -16.43
CA GLU A 378 -20.84 6.05 -15.58
C GLU A 378 -19.97 5.18 -14.69
N LEU A 379 -18.74 4.88 -15.13
CA LEU A 379 -17.83 4.02 -14.39
C LEU A 379 -16.40 4.51 -14.51
N ILE A 380 -15.70 4.63 -13.39
CA ILE A 380 -14.27 4.90 -13.30
C ILE A 380 -13.63 3.68 -12.64
N LEU A 381 -12.70 3.05 -13.33
CA LEU A 381 -11.99 1.86 -12.88
C LEU A 381 -10.55 2.24 -12.49
N SER A 382 -10.18 1.90 -11.26
CA SER A 382 -8.89 2.23 -10.65
C SER A 382 -8.28 1.03 -9.90
N GLY A 383 -6.97 1.10 -9.67
CA GLY A 383 -6.19 0.22 -8.80
C GLY A 383 -5.43 1.07 -7.78
N HIS A 384 -4.09 0.94 -7.73
CA HIS A 384 -3.13 1.83 -7.06
C HIS A 384 -3.07 1.73 -5.53
N THR A 385 -4.22 1.63 -4.87
CA THR A 385 -4.29 1.72 -3.40
C THR A 385 -3.89 0.42 -2.71
N HIS A 386 -3.86 -0.69 -3.45
CA HIS A 386 -3.70 -2.05 -2.95
C HIS A 386 -4.67 -2.47 -1.84
N ALA A 387 -5.77 -1.74 -1.64
CA ALA A 387 -6.56 -1.81 -0.42
C ALA A 387 -5.69 -1.68 0.86
N ALA A 388 -4.66 -0.82 0.84
CA ALA A 388 -3.58 -0.68 1.82
C ALA A 388 -2.49 -1.77 1.83
N GLN A 389 -2.67 -2.89 1.11
CA GLN A 389 -1.86 -4.11 1.12
C GLN A 389 -1.81 -4.87 2.46
N TYR A 390 -1.71 -4.15 3.58
CA TYR A 390 -1.57 -4.69 4.93
C TYR A 390 -2.73 -4.28 5.85
N TYR A 391 -3.22 -5.21 6.67
CA TYR A 391 -4.32 -4.94 7.63
C TYR A 391 -4.04 -3.75 8.55
N ILE A 392 -2.79 -3.63 8.99
CA ILE A 392 -2.33 -2.57 9.90
C ILE A 392 -2.38 -1.16 9.27
N LEU A 393 -2.44 -1.05 7.94
CA LEU A 393 -2.51 0.23 7.23
C LEU A 393 -3.94 0.63 6.84
N VAL A 394 -4.92 -0.27 6.98
CA VAL A 394 -6.33 0.01 6.65
C VAL A 394 -6.87 1.26 7.35
N PRO A 395 -6.69 1.45 8.68
CA PRO A 395 -7.19 2.65 9.36
C PRO A 395 -6.59 3.95 8.81
N TYR A 396 -5.33 3.91 8.36
CA TYR A 396 -4.66 5.06 7.77
C TYR A 396 -5.26 5.40 6.41
N VAL A 397 -5.37 4.42 5.50
CA VAL A 397 -5.91 4.70 4.15
C VAL A 397 -7.37 5.13 4.19
N MET A 398 -8.19 4.59 5.09
CA MET A 398 -9.59 4.98 5.24
C MET A 398 -9.75 6.45 5.69
N LEU A 399 -8.76 7.00 6.41
CA LEU A 399 -8.80 8.38 6.89
C LEU A 399 -8.35 9.37 5.81
N PHE A 400 -7.41 8.98 4.95
CA PHE A 400 -6.74 9.90 4.02
C PHE A 400 -7.14 9.73 2.55
N LEU A 401 -7.66 8.57 2.15
CA LEU A 401 -8.06 8.31 0.77
C LEU A 401 -9.59 8.31 0.64
N PRO A 402 -10.16 9.15 -0.25
CA PRO A 402 -11.61 9.20 -0.46
C PRO A 402 -12.16 7.89 -1.04
N TYR A 403 -11.36 7.22 -1.87
CA TYR A 403 -11.67 5.91 -2.46
C TYR A 403 -10.44 5.01 -2.25
N TRP A 404 -10.60 3.93 -1.49
CA TRP A 404 -9.48 3.07 -1.12
C TRP A 404 -9.67 1.61 -1.55
N HIS A 405 -10.89 1.09 -1.62
CA HIS A 405 -11.21 -0.26 -2.14
C HIS A 405 -12.72 -0.44 -2.34
N GLY A 406 -13.11 -1.13 -3.40
CA GLY A 406 -14.51 -1.48 -3.67
C GLY A 406 -15.25 -0.45 -4.52
N GLN A 407 -16.57 -0.46 -4.43
CA GLN A 407 -17.48 0.34 -5.26
C GLN A 407 -18.01 1.54 -4.49
N TYR A 408 -17.97 2.72 -5.11
CA TYR A 408 -18.46 3.99 -4.56
C TYR A 408 -19.37 4.66 -5.58
N THR A 409 -20.64 4.85 -5.22
CA THR A 409 -21.55 5.69 -6.01
C THR A 409 -21.37 7.14 -5.60
N VAL A 410 -20.71 7.94 -6.43
CA VAL A 410 -20.31 9.32 -6.10
C VAL A 410 -21.44 10.31 -6.39
N ASN A 411 -22.18 10.07 -7.46
CA ASN A 411 -23.39 10.81 -7.81
C ASN A 411 -24.40 9.85 -8.46
N TYR A 412 -25.56 10.36 -8.89
CA TYR A 412 -26.60 9.51 -9.50
C TYR A 412 -26.13 8.71 -10.72
N ASN A 413 -25.09 9.16 -11.41
CA ASN A 413 -24.69 8.64 -12.71
C ASN A 413 -23.34 7.93 -12.67
N THR A 414 -22.46 8.25 -11.73
CA THR A 414 -21.06 7.78 -11.73
C THR A 414 -20.75 6.86 -10.55
N THR A 415 -20.22 5.69 -10.89
CA THR A 415 -19.60 4.74 -9.98
C THR A 415 -18.07 4.83 -10.09
N VAL A 416 -17.38 4.94 -8.97
CA VAL A 416 -15.93 4.74 -8.87
C VAL A 416 -15.69 3.35 -8.31
N PHE A 417 -14.86 2.56 -8.98
CA PHE A 417 -14.51 1.21 -8.58
C PHE A 417 -12.99 1.11 -8.42
N VAL A 418 -12.55 0.67 -7.24
CA VAL A 418 -11.13 0.55 -6.89
C VAL A 418 -10.82 -0.90 -6.55
N SER A 419 -10.01 -1.56 -7.39
CA SER A 419 -9.50 -2.90 -7.09
C SER A 419 -8.46 -2.85 -5.97
N ALA A 420 -8.36 -3.92 -5.18
CA ALA A 420 -7.25 -4.09 -4.26
C ALA A 420 -5.93 -4.43 -4.97
N GLY A 421 -5.89 -4.53 -6.30
CA GLY A 421 -4.73 -4.98 -7.05
C GLY A 421 -4.63 -6.51 -7.11
N THR A 422 -4.09 -7.03 -8.20
CA THR A 422 -4.07 -8.47 -8.47
C THR A 422 -2.94 -9.18 -7.72
N LEU A 423 -1.74 -8.58 -7.65
CA LEU A 423 -0.58 -9.10 -6.93
C LEU A 423 -0.15 -8.11 -5.85
N TYR A 424 1.12 -7.98 -5.52
CA TYR A 424 1.59 -7.17 -4.39
C TYR A 424 2.85 -6.41 -4.76
N GLN A 425 3.09 -5.29 -4.07
CA GLN A 425 4.30 -4.50 -4.20
C GLN A 425 5.30 -4.86 -3.09
N ALA A 426 6.59 -4.95 -3.44
CA ALA A 426 7.70 -5.21 -2.53
C ALA A 426 7.61 -6.55 -1.77
N ALA A 427 7.00 -6.59 -0.58
CA ALA A 427 6.96 -7.80 0.23
C ALA A 427 5.87 -8.75 -0.28
N PRO A 428 6.11 -10.07 -0.34
CA PRO A 428 5.10 -11.06 -0.71
C PRO A 428 4.09 -11.24 0.43
N MET A 429 3.27 -10.23 0.66
CA MET A 429 2.32 -10.13 1.75
C MET A 429 1.12 -9.33 1.27
N LYS A 430 -0.08 -9.91 1.41
CA LYS A 430 -1.33 -9.24 1.05
C LYS A 430 -2.45 -9.67 1.99
N MET A 431 -3.43 -8.80 2.20
CA MET A 431 -4.62 -9.15 2.98
C MET A 431 -5.39 -10.33 2.35
N TRP A 432 -6.05 -11.12 3.20
CA TRP A 432 -6.83 -12.27 2.77
C TRP A 432 -7.92 -11.86 1.77
N GLY A 433 -7.96 -12.55 0.62
CA GLY A 433 -8.96 -12.31 -0.42
C GLY A 433 -8.80 -10.98 -1.16
N MET A 434 -7.64 -10.32 -1.03
CA MET A 434 -7.35 -9.05 -1.71
C MET A 434 -6.43 -9.18 -2.93
N SER A 435 -5.84 -10.35 -3.19
CA SER A 435 -5.25 -10.65 -4.51
C SER A 435 -6.38 -10.89 -5.50
N GLU A 436 -6.81 -9.85 -6.22
CA GLU A 436 -8.09 -9.83 -6.94
C GLU A 436 -7.95 -9.86 -8.46
N ILE A 437 -8.80 -10.66 -9.11
CA ILE A 437 -9.18 -10.49 -10.52
C ILE A 437 -10.68 -10.24 -10.53
N TRP A 438 -11.13 -9.17 -11.18
CA TRP A 438 -12.56 -8.85 -11.25
C TRP A 438 -13.15 -9.22 -12.60
N LEU A 439 -14.29 -9.90 -12.60
CA LEU A 439 -15.17 -10.03 -13.76
C LEU A 439 -16.31 -9.04 -13.60
N LEU A 440 -16.22 -7.90 -14.29
CA LEU A 440 -17.29 -6.91 -14.33
C LEU A 440 -18.22 -7.22 -15.49
N THR A 441 -19.51 -7.39 -15.21
CA THR A 441 -20.54 -7.58 -16.24
C THR A 441 -21.34 -6.30 -16.39
N LEU A 442 -21.16 -5.61 -17.51
CA LEU A 442 -21.90 -4.39 -17.83
C LEU A 442 -23.21 -4.76 -18.54
N THR A 443 -24.33 -4.27 -18.03
CA THR A 443 -25.68 -4.51 -18.58
C THR A 443 -26.38 -3.19 -18.87
N SER A 444 -27.42 -3.21 -19.71
CA SER A 444 -28.36 -2.08 -19.75
C SER A 444 -29.05 -1.91 -18.39
N LEU A 445 -29.26 -0.65 -17.96
CA LEU A 445 -30.02 -0.31 -16.76
C LEU A 445 -31.52 -0.62 -16.89
#